data_AF-A0A9D4G6T7-F1
#
_entry.id   AF-A0A9D4G6T7-F1
#
_cell.length_a   1.000
_cell.length_b   1.000
_cell.length_c   1.000
_cell.angle_alpha   90.00
_cell.angle_beta   90.00
_cell.angle_gamma   90.00
#
_symmetry.space_group_name_H-M   'P 1'
#
loop_
_entity.id
_entity.type
_entity.pdbx_description
1 polymer ?
#
loop_
_entity_poly.entity_id
_entity_poly.type
_entity_poly.pdbx_seq_one_letter_code
_entity_poly.pdbx_strand_id
1 'polypeptide(L)'
;MLGEYYLTYLQKRGYDEMLRNLGHNTLEFLQNLDSLHALQKRDFPDVVAPSFRCDEDSSTDRMILHYYSKRSGLHSVVKGTYARTM
;
A
#
# COMPACT_ATOMS: atom_id res chain seq x y z
N MET A 1 -13.23 -1.67 -6.39
CA MET A 1 -13.21 -0.46 -5.50
C MET A 1 -12.18 0.54 -6.02
N LEU A 2 -12.14 1.81 -5.54
CA LEU A 2 -11.19 2.82 -6.07
C LEU A 2 -9.71 2.39 -5.94
N GLY A 3 -9.31 1.77 -4.82
CA GLY A 3 -7.94 1.29 -4.63
C GLY A 3 -7.54 0.19 -5.63
N GLU A 4 -8.43 -0.74 -5.91
CA GLU A 4 -8.21 -1.81 -6.89
C GLU A 4 -8.08 -1.25 -8.32
N TYR A 5 -8.96 -0.29 -8.66
CA TYR A 5 -8.85 0.43 -9.92
C TYR A 5 -7.51 1.15 -10.03
N TYR A 6 -7.04 1.79 -8.95
CA TYR A 6 -5.77 2.49 -8.93
C TYR A 6 -4.58 1.57 -9.17
N LEU A 7 -4.55 0.37 -8.56
CA LEU A 7 -3.52 -0.63 -8.86
C LEU A 7 -3.55 -1.09 -10.32
N THR A 8 -4.75 -1.37 -10.84
CA THR A 8 -4.93 -1.74 -12.26
C THR A 8 -4.46 -0.62 -13.19
N TYR A 9 -4.75 0.63 -12.82
CA TYR A 9 -4.32 1.81 -13.56
C TYR A 9 -2.80 1.94 -13.59
N LEU A 10 -2.13 1.78 -12.45
CA LEU A 10 -0.67 1.81 -12.35
C LEU A 10 -0.02 0.71 -13.20
N GLN A 11 -0.52 -0.51 -13.14
CA GLN A 11 -0.04 -1.62 -13.97
C GLN A 11 -0.13 -1.30 -15.46
N LYS A 12 -1.28 -0.78 -15.92
CA LYS A 12 -1.49 -0.37 -17.32
C LYS A 12 -0.60 0.80 -17.77
N ARG A 13 -0.01 1.54 -16.83
CA ARG A 13 0.90 2.66 -17.08
C ARG A 13 2.38 2.27 -16.96
N GLY A 14 2.69 0.99 -16.81
CA GLY A 14 4.07 0.48 -16.75
C GLY A 14 4.70 0.49 -15.35
N TYR A 15 3.90 0.62 -14.29
CA TYR A 15 4.38 0.51 -12.91
C TYR A 15 4.27 -0.92 -12.35
N ASP A 16 4.03 -1.91 -13.20
CA ASP A 16 3.85 -3.30 -12.81
C ASP A 16 5.09 -3.90 -12.13
N GLU A 17 6.28 -3.60 -12.65
CA GLU A 17 7.54 -4.03 -12.04
C GLU A 17 7.75 -3.40 -10.66
N MET A 18 7.54 -2.09 -10.55
CA MET A 18 7.60 -1.38 -9.27
C MET A 18 6.64 -2.01 -8.24
N LEU A 19 5.40 -2.29 -8.64
CA LEU A 19 4.41 -2.90 -7.76
C LEU A 19 4.80 -4.32 -7.33
N ARG A 20 5.40 -5.13 -8.21
CA ARG A 20 5.92 -6.47 -7.86
C ARG A 20 7.09 -6.40 -6.88
N ASN A 21 7.91 -5.35 -6.98
CA ASN A 21 9.06 -5.15 -6.08
C ASN A 21 8.65 -4.73 -4.66
N LEU A 22 7.36 -4.44 -4.42
CA LEU A 22 6.85 -4.15 -3.07
C LEU A 22 6.62 -5.42 -2.25
N GLY A 23 6.57 -6.61 -2.86
CA GLY A 23 6.42 -7.86 -2.13
C GLY A 23 5.68 -8.94 -2.90
N HIS A 24 5.80 -10.17 -2.41
CA HIS A 24 5.20 -11.37 -3.00
C HIS A 24 3.85 -11.76 -2.37
N ASN A 25 3.48 -11.12 -1.26
CA ASN A 25 2.21 -11.30 -0.57
C ASN A 25 1.68 -9.95 -0.04
N THR A 26 0.44 -9.95 0.47
CA THR A 26 -0.22 -8.75 0.97
C THR A 26 0.54 -8.08 2.13
N LEU A 27 1.12 -8.86 3.03
CA LEU A 27 1.86 -8.37 4.19
C LEU A 27 3.11 -7.60 3.74
N GLU A 28 3.95 -8.22 2.92
CA GLU A 28 5.17 -7.61 2.38
C GLU A 28 4.83 -6.34 1.59
N PHE A 29 3.82 -6.42 0.71
CA PHE A 29 3.34 -5.28 -0.05
C PHE A 29 3.03 -4.09 0.86
N LEU A 30 2.25 -4.31 1.93
CA LEU A 30 1.85 -3.25 2.86
C LEU A 30 3.02 -2.71 3.68
N GLN A 31 3.92 -3.58 4.15
CA GLN A 31 5.11 -3.18 4.91
C GLN A 31 6.08 -2.34 4.08
N ASN A 32 6.13 -2.53 2.76
CA ASN A 32 7.02 -1.79 1.86
C ASN A 32 6.43 -0.46 1.33
N LEU A 33 5.16 -0.15 1.58
CA LEU A 33 4.55 1.10 1.10
C LEU A 33 5.20 2.36 1.70
N ASP A 34 5.64 2.31 2.96
CA ASP A 34 6.31 3.45 3.60
C ASP A 34 7.66 3.74 2.94
N SER A 35 8.41 2.70 2.55
CA SER A 35 9.65 2.82 1.78
C SER A 35 9.41 3.43 0.39
N LEU A 36 8.36 2.99 -0.31
CA LEU A 36 7.97 3.58 -1.60
C LEU A 36 7.62 5.06 -1.45
N HIS A 37 6.84 5.43 -0.44
CA HIS A 37 6.47 6.82 -0.19
C HIS A 37 7.67 7.69 0.22
N ALA A 38 8.63 7.14 0.97
CA ALA A 38 9.88 7.82 1.28
C ALA A 38 10.69 8.09 0.01
N LEU A 39 10.74 7.13 -0.93
CA LEU A 39 11.36 7.33 -2.25
C LEU A 39 10.64 8.43 -3.03
N GLN A 40 9.31 8.37 -3.13
CA GLN A 40 8.49 9.37 -3.83
C GLN A 40 8.69 10.78 -3.27
N LYS A 41 8.86 10.92 -1.95
CA LYS A 41 9.05 12.22 -1.30
C LYS A 41 10.35 12.92 -1.71
N ARG A 42 11.34 12.19 -2.25
CA ARG A 42 12.58 12.79 -2.77
C ARG A 42 12.30 13.71 -3.97
N ASP A 43 11.39 13.29 -4.85
CA ASP A 43 11.02 14.05 -6.05
C ASP A 43 9.79 14.94 -5.82
N PHE A 44 8.94 14.57 -4.85
CA PHE A 44 7.71 15.28 -4.51
C PHE A 44 7.69 15.65 -3.01
N PRO A 45 8.44 16.67 -2.58
CA PRO A 45 8.66 16.97 -1.16
C PRO A 45 7.36 17.32 -0.40
N ASP A 46 6.38 17.90 -1.08
CA ASP A 46 5.09 18.30 -0.52
C ASP A 46 4.07 17.14 -0.42
N VAL A 47 4.44 15.93 -0.87
CA VAL A 47 3.57 14.76 -0.73
C VAL A 47 3.37 14.43 0.74
N VAL A 48 2.10 14.47 1.15
CA VAL A 48 1.63 13.94 2.44
C VAL A 48 1.23 12.48 2.24
N ALA A 49 2.19 11.57 2.36
CA ALA A 49 1.93 10.14 2.29
C ALA A 49 1.26 9.62 3.58
N PRO A 50 0.36 8.61 3.49
CA PRO A 50 -0.01 7.82 4.65
C PRO A 50 1.15 6.92 5.11
N SER A 51 1.03 6.36 6.32
CA SER A 51 1.96 5.35 6.85
C SER A 51 1.20 4.06 7.21
N PHE A 52 1.86 2.94 6.98
CA PHE A 52 1.34 1.59 7.20
C PHE A 52 2.24 0.81 8.16
N ARG A 53 1.62 0.16 9.14
CA ARG A 53 2.31 -0.79 10.03
C ARG A 53 1.48 -2.05 10.16
N CYS A 54 2.12 -3.19 10.01
CA CYS A 54 1.50 -4.50 10.14
C CYS A 54 1.99 -5.16 11.42
N ASP A 55 1.06 -5.54 12.31
CA ASP A 55 1.34 -6.46 13.40
C ASP A 55 0.82 -7.84 13.02
N GLU A 56 1.72 -8.82 12.97
CA GLU A 56 1.41 -10.22 12.66
C GLU A 56 1.10 -10.98 13.95
N ASP A 57 0.12 -11.88 13.87
CA ASP A 57 -0.11 -12.88 14.91
C ASP A 57 0.49 -14.20 14.43
N SER A 58 1.64 -14.60 14.97
CA SER A 58 2.32 -15.83 14.57
C SER A 58 1.56 -17.12 14.90
N SER A 59 0.45 -17.04 15.63
CA SER A 59 -0.43 -18.16 15.95
C SER A 59 -1.66 -18.28 15.05
N THR A 60 -1.95 -17.25 14.24
CA THR A 60 -3.12 -17.23 13.33
C THR A 60 -2.74 -16.70 11.94
N ASP A 61 -3.54 -16.99 10.92
CA ASP A 61 -3.37 -16.37 9.59
C ASP A 61 -4.00 -14.96 9.54
N ARG A 62 -3.72 -14.15 10.58
CA ARG A 62 -4.31 -12.81 10.75
C ARG A 62 -3.22 -11.78 10.97
N MET A 63 -3.53 -10.57 10.52
CA MET A 63 -2.70 -9.40 10.67
C MET A 63 -3.55 -8.21 11.07
N ILE A 64 -3.00 -7.34 11.91
CA ILE A 64 -3.57 -6.02 12.22
C ILE A 64 -2.85 -4.98 11.36
N LEU A 65 -3.56 -4.39 10.41
CA LEU A 65 -3.09 -3.25 9.64
C LEU A 65 -3.41 -1.95 10.36
N HIS A 66 -2.37 -1.24 10.80
CA HIS A 66 -2.46 0.12 11.31
C HIS A 66 -2.27 1.11 10.15
N TYR A 67 -3.31 1.89 9.87
CA TYR A 67 -3.31 2.90 8.82
C TYR A 67 -3.33 4.31 9.43
N TYR A 68 -2.26 5.07 9.18
CA TYR A 68 -2.11 6.44 9.67
C TYR A 68 -2.18 7.42 8.51
N SER A 69 -3.08 8.40 8.59
CA SER A 69 -3.26 9.38 7.52
C SER A 69 -3.77 10.71 8.07
N LYS A 70 -3.25 11.81 7.51
CA LYS A 70 -3.80 13.15 7.72
C LYS A 70 -5.10 13.39 6.93
N ARG A 71 -5.38 12.54 5.93
CA ARG A 71 -6.58 12.62 5.07
C ARG A 71 -7.67 11.69 5.62
N SER A 72 -8.81 12.27 5.98
CA SER A 72 -10.00 11.53 6.39
C SER A 72 -10.70 10.86 5.19
N GLY A 73 -11.40 9.74 5.43
CA GLY A 73 -12.28 9.11 4.44
C GLY A 73 -11.60 8.20 3.40
N LEU A 74 -10.27 8.05 3.43
CA LEU A 74 -9.54 7.22 2.44
C LEU A 74 -9.33 5.76 2.85
N HIS A 75 -9.85 5.33 4.00
CA HIS A 75 -9.70 3.94 4.47
C HIS A 75 -10.32 2.92 3.51
N SER A 76 -11.37 3.28 2.77
CA SER A 76 -11.99 2.41 1.76
C SER A 76 -11.09 2.23 0.53
N VAL A 77 -10.31 3.25 0.17
CA VAL A 77 -9.31 3.16 -0.90
C VAL A 77 -8.23 2.16 -0.50
N VAL A 78 -7.71 2.31 0.71
CA VAL A 78 -6.70 1.40 1.29
C VAL A 78 -7.18 -0.04 1.27
N LYS A 79 -8.42 -0.32 1.74
CA LYS A 79 -9.01 -1.67 1.64
C LYS A 79 -9.01 -2.22 0.21
N GLY A 80 -9.21 -1.37 -0.78
CA GLY A 80 -9.20 -1.76 -2.18
C GLY A 80 -7.81 -2.10 -2.73
N THR A 81 -6.72 -1.57 -2.16
CA THR A 81 -5.36 -1.84 -2.65
C THR A 81 -4.83 -3.20 -2.23
N TYR A 82 -5.50 -3.91 -1.34
CA TYR A 82 -5.12 -5.27 -0.98
C TYR A 82 -6.24 -6.28 -0.98
N ALA A 83 -7.42 -5.90 -1.48
CA ALA A 83 -8.50 -6.84 -1.75
C ALA A 83 -8.15 -7.86 -2.85
N ARG A 84 -7.05 -7.62 -3.59
CA ARG A 84 -6.65 -8.39 -4.78
C ARG A 84 -5.14 -8.61 -4.91
N THR A 85 -4.34 -8.21 -3.93
CA THR A 85 -2.92 -8.61 -3.92
C THR A 85 -2.86 -10.13 -3.73
N MET A 86 -1.95 -10.74 -4.49
CA MET A 86 -1.98 -12.10 -5.03
C MET A 86 -2.52 -13.20 -4.11
#